data_AF-A0A6H1N2B2-F1
#
_entry.id   AF-A0A6H1N2B2-F1
#
_cell.length_a   1.000
_cell.length_b   1.000
_cell.length_c   1.000
_cell.angle_alpha   90.00
_cell.angle_beta   90.00
_cell.angle_gamma   90.00
#
_symmetry.space_group_name_H-M   'P 1'
#
loop_
_entity.id
_entity.type
_entity.pdbx_description
1 polymer ?
#
loop_
_entity_poly.entity_id
_entity_poly.type
_entity_poly.pdbx_seq_one_letter_code
_entity_poly.pdbx_strand_id
1 'polypeptide(L)'
;MQQSVVPELAHTHTRPIHWLATATALAGVVALSSVLQPGSATAAQPGPGAKSAPAATAPPDPAGVTFPIECGPVKVLVQKKASGDLDGDGSPETVAVVRCDAGIGTPPNGVYVITQGGSGAKKPRVVATLVDPKDRLSVTDFAVRDGAVTATLLGYSSADVPSCCPDVKEQAKWQWKNGTFIRSTPSGAQNA
;
A
#
# COMPACT_ATOMS: atom_id res chain seq x y z
N MET A 1 -31.24 -5.26 -53.65
CA MET A 1 -30.23 -4.26 -54.05
C MET A 1 -30.35 -3.08 -53.10
N GLN A 2 -29.55 -3.05 -52.05
CA GLN A 2 -29.54 -1.97 -51.05
C GLN A 2 -28.16 -1.32 -51.11
N GLN A 3 -28.10 -0.05 -51.52
CA GLN A 3 -26.87 0.71 -51.66
C GLN A 3 -26.32 1.03 -50.26
N SER A 4 -25.11 0.55 -49.97
CA SER A 4 -24.34 0.99 -48.81
C SER A 4 -23.84 2.42 -49.05
N VAL A 5 -24.35 3.37 -48.29
CA VAL A 5 -23.74 4.68 -48.09
C VAL A 5 -22.62 4.53 -47.06
N VAL A 6 -21.41 4.24 -47.53
CA VAL A 6 -20.20 4.51 -46.75
C VAL A 6 -19.63 5.81 -47.30
N PRO A 7 -19.44 6.85 -46.49
CA PRO A 7 -18.69 8.01 -46.91
C PRO A 7 -17.28 7.58 -47.30
N GLU A 8 -16.90 7.84 -48.55
CA GLU A 8 -15.51 7.80 -49.00
C GLU A 8 -14.69 8.67 -48.04
N LEU A 9 -13.83 8.06 -47.23
CA LEU A 9 -12.82 8.77 -46.44
C LEU A 9 -11.83 9.36 -47.44
N ALA A 10 -12.17 10.57 -47.92
CA ALA A 10 -11.31 11.38 -48.74
C ALA A 10 -9.95 11.43 -48.06
N HIS A 11 -8.98 10.85 -48.76
CA HIS A 11 -7.63 10.58 -48.31
C HIS A 11 -7.06 11.77 -47.53
N THR A 12 -6.70 11.53 -46.27
CA THR A 12 -5.81 12.42 -45.51
C THR A 12 -4.47 12.44 -46.25
N HIS A 13 -4.32 13.36 -47.20
CA HIS A 13 -3.07 13.61 -47.89
C HIS A 13 -2.11 14.24 -46.88
N THR A 14 -1.40 13.40 -46.12
CA THR A 14 -0.30 13.85 -45.27
C THR A 14 0.80 14.38 -46.18
N ARG A 15 0.85 15.70 -46.34
CA ARG A 15 1.94 16.37 -47.08
C ARG A 15 3.23 16.19 -46.27
N PRO A 16 4.39 15.96 -46.91
CA PRO A 16 5.69 15.76 -46.23
C PRO A 16 6.04 16.87 -45.22
N ILE A 17 5.53 18.08 -45.45
CA ILE A 17 5.65 19.23 -44.55
C ILE A 17 5.03 18.99 -43.15
N HIS A 18 3.95 18.20 -43.03
CA HIS A 18 3.38 17.88 -41.72
C HIS A 18 4.30 17.00 -40.88
N TRP A 19 5.06 16.11 -41.52
CA TRP A 19 6.08 15.30 -40.87
C TRP A 19 7.30 16.11 -40.47
N LEU A 20 7.68 17.10 -41.28
CA LEU A 20 8.73 18.05 -40.90
C LEU A 20 8.33 18.86 -39.67
N ALA A 21 7.10 19.38 -39.63
CA ALA A 21 6.61 20.14 -38.47
C ALA A 21 6.59 19.31 -37.18
N THR A 22 6.17 18.04 -37.24
CA THR A 22 6.19 17.14 -36.08
C THR A 22 7.62 16.77 -35.67
N ALA A 23 8.51 16.49 -36.62
CA ALA A 23 9.91 16.19 -36.33
C ALA A 23 10.63 17.38 -35.66
N THR A 24 10.40 18.61 -36.14
CA THR A 24 10.98 19.82 -35.52
C THR A 24 10.42 20.07 -34.13
N ALA A 25 9.13 19.84 -33.90
CA ALA A 25 8.53 19.96 -32.57
C ALA A 25 9.13 18.97 -31.57
N LEU A 26 9.30 17.70 -31.97
CA LEU A 26 9.92 16.68 -31.12
C LEU A 26 11.40 16.97 -30.85
N ALA A 27 12.15 17.40 -31.87
CA ALA A 27 13.55 17.80 -31.70
C ALA A 27 13.69 19.01 -30.75
N GLY A 28 12.76 19.96 -30.80
CA GLY A 28 12.68 21.07 -29.86
C GLY A 28 12.45 20.60 -28.42
N VAL A 29 11.50 19.68 -28.19
CA VAL A 29 11.23 19.13 -26.85
C VAL A 29 12.45 18.40 -26.29
N VAL A 30 13.14 17.59 -27.11
CA VAL A 30 14.35 16.85 -26.69
C VAL A 30 15.54 17.80 -26.45
N ALA A 31 15.69 18.84 -27.26
CA ALA A 31 16.74 19.84 -27.05
C ALA A 31 16.49 20.68 -25.78
N LEU A 32 15.25 21.12 -25.55
CA LEU A 32 14.89 21.93 -24.37
C LEU A 32 14.80 21.12 -23.07
N SER A 33 14.59 19.79 -23.12
CA SER A 33 14.59 18.97 -21.91
C SER A 33 15.95 18.90 -21.23
N SER A 34 17.05 19.14 -21.96
CA SER A 34 18.40 19.22 -21.40
C SER A 34 18.67 20.49 -20.58
N VAL A 35 17.81 21.51 -20.68
CA VAL A 35 17.97 22.79 -19.96
C VAL A 35 17.31 22.75 -18.58
N LEU A 36 16.31 21.88 -18.41
CA LEU A 36 15.73 21.53 -17.11
C LEU A 36 16.35 20.23 -16.59
N GLN A 37 17.66 20.23 -16.34
CA GLN A 37 18.22 19.19 -15.50
C GLN A 37 17.72 19.43 -14.06
N PRO A 38 17.14 18.44 -13.37
CA PRO A 38 17.04 18.52 -11.92
C PRO A 38 18.45 18.76 -11.40
N GLY A 39 18.61 19.76 -10.52
CA GLY A 39 19.91 20.14 -9.97
C GLY A 39 20.66 18.88 -9.53
N SER A 40 21.96 18.84 -9.82
CA SER A 40 22.81 17.67 -9.56
C SER A 40 22.50 17.10 -8.19
N ALA A 41 21.95 15.88 -8.16
CA ALA A 41 21.87 15.08 -6.96
C ALA A 41 23.31 14.70 -6.59
N THR A 42 23.99 15.62 -5.92
CA THR A 42 25.28 15.35 -5.30
C THR A 42 25.02 14.25 -4.28
N ALA A 43 25.34 13.02 -4.64
CA ALA A 43 25.56 11.97 -3.66
C ALA A 43 26.68 12.47 -2.75
N ALA A 44 26.32 12.89 -1.53
CA ALA A 44 27.31 13.29 -0.54
C ALA A 44 28.24 12.09 -0.31
N GLN A 45 29.42 12.14 -0.91
CA GLN A 45 30.49 11.23 -0.55
C GLN A 45 30.81 11.50 0.92
N PRO A 46 30.88 10.46 1.78
CA PRO A 46 31.26 10.66 3.17
C PRO A 46 32.63 11.33 3.19
N GLY A 47 32.68 12.59 3.62
CA GLY A 47 33.95 13.25 3.87
C GLY A 47 34.72 12.48 4.94
N PRO A 48 36.07 12.59 4.99
CA PRO A 48 36.86 12.03 6.08
C PRO A 48 36.42 12.70 7.40
N GLY A 49 35.51 12.06 8.14
CA GLY A 49 34.86 12.64 9.32
C GLY A 49 33.33 12.53 9.36
N ALA A 50 32.68 12.03 8.31
CA ALA A 50 31.27 11.66 8.38
C ALA A 50 31.10 10.51 9.40
N LYS A 51 30.56 10.84 10.57
CA LYS A 51 30.11 9.84 11.55
C LYS A 51 29.14 8.92 10.82
N SER A 52 29.41 7.61 10.81
CA SER A 52 28.47 6.61 10.29
C SER A 52 27.08 6.93 10.83
N ALA A 53 26.11 7.14 9.93
CA ALA A 53 24.72 7.22 10.35
C ALA A 53 24.41 5.96 11.17
N PRO A 54 23.63 6.07 12.26
CA PRO A 54 23.20 4.90 13.01
C PRO A 54 22.64 3.86 12.03
N ALA A 55 23.07 2.62 12.15
CA ALA A 55 22.52 1.54 11.34
C ALA A 55 20.99 1.55 11.51
N ALA A 56 20.25 1.61 10.41
CA ALA A 56 18.80 1.58 10.45
C ALA A 56 18.35 0.34 11.22
N THR A 57 17.58 0.52 12.30
CA THR A 57 17.02 -0.58 13.09
C THR A 57 16.18 -1.46 12.17
N ALA A 58 16.44 -2.76 12.17
CA ALA A 58 15.65 -3.69 11.37
C ALA A 58 14.21 -3.77 11.90
N PRO A 59 13.18 -3.77 11.03
CA PRO A 59 11.81 -3.94 11.48
C PRO A 59 11.58 -5.29 12.20
N PRO A 60 10.68 -5.35 13.18
CA PRO A 60 10.35 -6.58 13.90
C PRO A 60 9.81 -7.66 12.95
N ASP A 61 10.24 -8.92 13.13
CA ASP A 61 9.77 -10.05 12.32
C ASP A 61 8.43 -10.61 12.86
N PRO A 62 7.35 -10.62 12.06
CA PRO A 62 6.07 -11.24 12.42
C PRO A 62 6.16 -12.71 12.83
N ALA A 63 7.14 -13.47 12.34
CA ALA A 63 7.32 -14.87 12.71
C ALA A 63 7.68 -15.07 14.19
N GLY A 64 8.20 -14.04 14.86
CA GLY A 64 8.56 -14.05 16.28
C GLY A 64 7.40 -13.70 17.23
N VAL A 65 6.19 -13.47 16.71
CA VAL A 65 5.04 -12.93 17.45
C VAL A 65 3.93 -13.96 17.56
N THR A 66 3.29 -14.00 18.73
CA THR A 66 1.99 -14.67 18.90
C THR A 66 0.88 -13.66 18.60
N PHE A 67 0.12 -13.88 17.54
CA PHE A 67 -1.02 -13.05 17.18
C PHE A 67 -2.25 -13.39 18.04
N PRO A 68 -3.04 -12.40 18.51
CA PRO A 68 -4.26 -12.64 19.26
C PRO A 68 -5.41 -13.02 18.31
N ILE A 69 -5.27 -14.19 17.67
CA ILE A 69 -6.27 -14.80 16.79
C ILE A 69 -6.39 -16.29 17.12
N GLU A 70 -7.63 -16.74 17.29
CA GLU A 70 -7.94 -18.13 17.64
C GLU A 70 -8.21 -18.95 16.38
N CYS A 71 -7.22 -19.75 15.96
CA CYS A 71 -7.33 -20.60 14.78
C CYS A 71 -7.67 -22.06 15.10
N GLY A 72 -7.86 -22.40 16.38
CA GLY A 72 -8.05 -23.79 16.81
C GLY A 72 -6.85 -24.66 16.36
N PRO A 73 -7.07 -25.78 15.65
CA PRO A 73 -5.99 -26.69 15.28
C PRO A 73 -5.16 -26.23 14.07
N VAL A 74 -5.61 -25.22 13.33
CA VAL A 74 -4.88 -24.74 12.13
C VAL A 74 -3.91 -23.61 12.47
N LYS A 75 -2.90 -23.42 11.62
CA LYS A 75 -1.86 -22.43 11.85
C LYS A 75 -2.37 -21.01 11.55
N VAL A 76 -1.73 -20.03 12.18
CA VAL A 76 -1.83 -18.62 11.76
C VAL A 76 -0.91 -18.41 10.54
N LEU A 77 -1.45 -17.82 9.48
CA LEU A 77 -0.74 -17.45 8.26
C LEU A 77 -0.62 -15.94 8.17
N VAL A 78 0.61 -15.43 8.03
CA VAL A 78 0.89 -14.04 7.66
C VAL A 78 0.79 -13.94 6.14
N GLN A 79 -0.25 -13.26 5.64
CA GLN A 79 -0.49 -13.12 4.20
C GLN A 79 0.28 -11.95 3.59
N LYS A 80 0.31 -10.82 4.30
CA LYS A 80 1.00 -9.59 3.88
C LYS A 80 1.68 -8.98 5.09
N LYS A 81 2.80 -8.29 4.85
CA LYS A 81 3.46 -7.46 5.86
C LYS A 81 4.10 -6.24 5.22
N ALA A 82 4.16 -5.15 5.97
CA ALA A 82 4.86 -3.93 5.60
C ALA A 82 5.36 -3.25 6.87
N SER A 83 6.41 -2.44 6.75
CA SER A 83 7.05 -1.80 7.90
C SER A 83 7.29 -0.33 7.63
N GLY A 84 7.35 0.45 8.71
CA GLY A 84 7.59 1.88 8.70
C GLY A 84 7.55 2.42 10.11
N ASP A 85 8.12 3.60 10.32
CA ASP A 85 7.99 4.34 11.57
C ASP A 85 6.57 4.93 11.65
N LEU A 86 5.70 4.30 12.44
CA LEU A 86 4.27 4.62 12.49
C LEU A 86 3.94 5.63 13.58
N ASP A 87 4.76 5.74 14.62
CA ASP A 87 4.55 6.66 15.73
C ASP A 87 5.52 7.86 15.74
N GLY A 88 6.54 7.85 14.88
CA GLY A 88 7.50 8.93 14.68
C GLY A 88 8.68 8.90 15.66
N ASP A 89 8.92 7.77 16.34
CA ASP A 89 10.00 7.64 17.32
C ASP A 89 11.37 7.27 16.72
N GLY A 90 11.42 7.03 15.40
CA GLY A 90 12.62 6.63 14.65
C GLY A 90 12.87 5.12 14.62
N SER A 91 12.06 4.30 15.30
CA SER A 91 12.07 2.84 15.22
C SER A 91 10.94 2.37 14.32
N PRO A 92 11.18 1.45 13.38
CA PRO A 92 10.10 0.96 12.53
C PRO A 92 9.24 -0.10 13.24
N GLU A 93 7.93 0.02 13.08
CA GLU A 93 6.96 -1.04 13.34
C GLU A 93 6.82 -1.95 12.11
N THR A 94 6.30 -3.16 12.35
CA THR A 94 5.79 -4.03 11.29
C THR A 94 4.29 -4.23 11.45
N VAL A 95 3.54 -4.04 10.37
CA VAL A 95 2.11 -4.34 10.31
C VAL A 95 1.93 -5.64 9.55
N ALA A 96 1.25 -6.60 10.17
CA ALA A 96 1.00 -7.91 9.61
C ALA A 96 -0.51 -8.12 9.36
N VAL A 97 -0.84 -8.52 8.14
CA VAL A 97 -2.16 -9.02 7.78
C VAL A 97 -2.13 -10.54 7.92
N VAL A 98 -2.91 -11.06 8.85
CA VAL A 98 -2.92 -12.49 9.18
C VAL A 98 -4.30 -13.09 9.01
N ARG A 99 -4.36 -14.41 8.96
CA ARG A 99 -5.58 -15.21 9.02
C ARG A 99 -5.28 -16.60 9.57
N CYS A 100 -6.30 -17.38 9.80
CA CYS A 100 -6.15 -18.83 9.94
C CYS A 100 -5.94 -19.51 8.58
N ASP A 101 -5.03 -20.48 8.54
CA ASP A 101 -4.74 -21.35 7.38
C ASP A 101 -5.83 -22.42 7.25
N ALA A 102 -7.05 -21.98 6.92
CA ALA A 102 -8.15 -22.89 6.66
C ALA A 102 -8.00 -23.46 5.25
N GLY A 103 -7.92 -24.80 5.14
CA GLY A 103 -7.80 -25.46 3.84
C GLY A 103 -9.01 -25.24 2.92
N ILE A 104 -10.20 -24.95 3.48
CA ILE A 104 -11.41 -24.61 2.74
C ILE A 104 -11.98 -23.29 3.26
N GLY A 105 -12.30 -22.39 2.33
CA GLY A 105 -12.88 -21.09 2.63
C GLY A 105 -11.83 -20.01 2.90
N THR A 106 -12.32 -18.83 3.24
CA THR A 106 -11.50 -17.64 3.40
C THR A 106 -11.82 -16.99 4.76
N PRO A 107 -11.21 -17.47 5.87
CA PRO A 107 -11.39 -16.85 7.19
C PRO A 107 -11.08 -15.35 7.17
N PRO A 108 -11.79 -14.53 7.96
CA PRO A 108 -11.51 -13.10 8.08
C PRO A 108 -10.06 -12.81 8.45
N ASN A 109 -9.61 -11.61 8.10
CA ASN A 109 -8.28 -11.13 8.43
C ASN A 109 -8.24 -10.50 9.82
N GLY A 110 -7.11 -10.68 10.50
CA GLY A 110 -6.65 -9.76 11.54
C GLY A 110 -5.55 -8.87 10.98
N VAL A 111 -5.50 -7.60 11.41
CA VAL A 111 -4.41 -6.68 11.08
C VAL A 111 -3.80 -6.18 12.37
N TYR A 112 -2.51 -6.46 12.57
CA TYR A 112 -1.83 -6.22 13.84
C TYR A 112 -0.57 -5.38 13.62
N VAL A 113 -0.31 -4.45 14.54
CA VAL A 113 0.93 -3.66 14.59
C VAL A 113 1.87 -4.29 15.60
N ILE A 114 3.11 -4.48 15.19
CA ILE A 114 4.17 -5.14 15.94
C ILE A 114 5.31 -4.14 16.13
N THR A 115 5.79 -4.01 17.35
CA THR A 115 7.02 -3.28 17.66
C THR A 115 8.07 -4.22 18.24
N GLN A 116 9.33 -3.78 18.26
CA GLN A 116 10.41 -4.52 18.88
C GLN A 116 10.17 -4.58 20.40
N GLY A 117 10.60 -5.66 21.05
CA GLY A 117 10.64 -5.68 22.51
C GLY A 117 11.45 -4.50 23.04
N GLY A 118 10.94 -3.78 24.03
CA GLY A 118 11.70 -2.70 24.69
C GLY A 118 12.96 -3.24 25.37
N SER A 119 13.84 -2.35 25.85
CA SER A 119 15.10 -2.75 26.53
C SER A 119 14.86 -3.82 27.61
N GLY A 120 15.19 -5.08 27.29
CA GLY A 120 14.99 -6.26 28.15
C GLY A 120 14.10 -7.35 27.54
N ALA A 121 13.18 -7.02 26.64
CA ALA A 121 12.36 -7.98 25.90
C ALA A 121 13.04 -8.34 24.58
N LYS A 122 13.47 -9.59 24.42
CA LYS A 122 14.17 -10.06 23.20
C LYS A 122 13.24 -10.29 22.00
N LYS A 123 11.92 -10.37 22.23
CA LYS A 123 10.96 -10.78 21.20
C LYS A 123 10.04 -9.61 20.79
N PRO A 124 9.72 -9.49 19.50
CA PRO A 124 8.66 -8.62 19.02
C PRO A 124 7.31 -8.89 19.73
N ARG A 125 6.45 -7.88 19.83
CA ARG A 125 5.11 -8.02 20.43
C ARG A 125 4.07 -7.23 19.66
N VAL A 126 2.81 -7.68 19.70
CA VAL A 126 1.66 -6.91 19.21
C VAL A 126 1.41 -5.72 20.15
N VAL A 127 1.23 -4.53 19.58
CA VAL A 127 0.89 -3.29 20.30
C VAL A 127 -0.44 -2.68 19.88
N ALA A 128 -0.96 -3.05 18.71
CA ALA A 128 -2.29 -2.64 18.29
C ALA A 128 -2.96 -3.67 17.38
N THR A 129 -4.29 -3.67 17.40
CA THR A 129 -5.16 -4.40 16.47
C THR A 129 -5.92 -3.37 15.65
N LEU A 130 -5.65 -3.30 14.33
CA LEU A 130 -6.30 -2.37 13.41
C LEU A 130 -7.59 -2.94 12.83
N VAL A 131 -7.64 -4.28 12.68
CA VAL A 131 -8.81 -5.06 12.27
C VAL A 131 -8.89 -6.28 13.19
N ASP A 132 -10.01 -6.43 13.89
CA ASP A 132 -10.31 -7.64 14.67
C ASP A 132 -10.93 -8.68 13.71
N PRO A 133 -10.43 -9.94 13.67
CA PRO A 133 -11.05 -11.00 12.87
C PRO A 133 -12.57 -11.18 13.10
N LYS A 134 -13.08 -10.81 14.27
CA LYS A 134 -14.51 -10.84 14.61
C LYS A 134 -15.36 -9.85 13.80
N ASP A 135 -14.74 -8.80 13.25
CA ASP A 135 -15.42 -7.82 12.39
C ASP A 135 -15.77 -8.41 11.01
N ARG A 136 -15.35 -9.66 10.73
CA ARG A 136 -15.59 -10.39 9.47
C ARG A 136 -15.07 -9.63 8.24
N LEU A 137 -14.00 -8.86 8.39
CA LEU A 137 -13.37 -8.12 7.30
C LEU A 137 -12.26 -8.95 6.63
N SER A 138 -12.14 -8.81 5.30
CA SER A 138 -11.04 -9.38 4.51
C SER A 138 -10.25 -8.26 3.84
N VAL A 139 -8.92 -8.37 3.85
CA VAL A 139 -8.00 -7.37 3.30
C VAL A 139 -7.60 -7.77 1.89
N THR A 140 -7.90 -6.93 0.90
CA THR A 140 -7.53 -7.17 -0.52
C THR A 140 -6.34 -6.34 -0.96
N ASP A 141 -6.26 -5.09 -0.50
CA ASP A 141 -5.11 -4.21 -0.70
C ASP A 141 -4.58 -3.70 0.65
N PHE A 142 -3.27 -3.43 0.72
CA PHE A 142 -2.59 -3.10 1.97
C PHE A 142 -1.24 -2.40 1.71
N ALA A 143 -0.99 -1.29 2.41
CA ALA A 143 0.28 -0.58 2.36
C ALA A 143 0.58 0.16 3.68
N VAL A 144 1.88 0.43 3.89
CA VAL A 144 2.39 1.36 4.90
C VAL A 144 3.16 2.46 4.17
N ARG A 145 2.74 3.72 4.33
CA ARG A 145 3.36 4.91 3.71
C ARG A 145 3.18 6.10 4.63
N ASP A 146 4.22 6.91 4.79
CA ASP A 146 4.18 8.19 5.51
C ASP A 146 3.54 8.10 6.91
N GLY A 147 3.95 7.11 7.70
CA GLY A 147 3.42 6.87 9.06
C GLY A 147 1.96 6.38 9.11
N ALA A 148 1.37 6.06 7.96
CA ALA A 148 -0.01 5.58 7.86
C ALA A 148 -0.08 4.15 7.32
N VAL A 149 -1.05 3.41 7.84
CA VAL A 149 -1.48 2.11 7.31
C VAL A 149 -2.71 2.35 6.45
N THR A 150 -2.75 1.81 5.24
CA THR A 150 -3.94 1.82 4.38
C THR A 150 -4.33 0.41 3.97
N ALA A 151 -5.63 0.15 3.86
CA ALA A 151 -6.14 -1.12 3.36
C ALA A 151 -7.45 -0.96 2.59
N THR A 152 -7.70 -1.87 1.65
CA THR A 152 -9.04 -2.11 1.09
C THR A 152 -9.67 -3.30 1.79
N LEU A 153 -10.79 -3.06 2.47
CA LEU A 153 -11.51 -4.04 3.29
C LEU A 153 -12.78 -4.48 2.57
N LEU A 154 -13.02 -5.78 2.53
CA LEU A 154 -14.28 -6.39 2.13
C LEU A 154 -15.03 -6.85 3.37
N GLY A 155 -16.30 -6.52 3.48
CA GLY A 155 -17.16 -6.83 4.62
C GLY A 155 -18.59 -7.14 4.20
N TYR A 156 -19.49 -7.13 5.18
CA TYR A 156 -20.88 -7.52 5.01
C TYR A 156 -21.80 -6.41 5.50
N SER A 157 -22.82 -6.05 4.72
CA SER A 157 -23.82 -5.03 5.08
C SER A 157 -24.76 -5.48 6.19
N SER A 158 -24.97 -6.80 6.31
CA SER A 158 -25.81 -7.42 7.33
C SER A 158 -25.40 -8.88 7.60
N ALA A 159 -25.99 -9.48 8.63
CA ALA A 159 -25.76 -10.90 8.96
C ALA A 159 -26.37 -11.87 7.93
N ASP A 160 -27.33 -11.42 7.12
CA ASP A 160 -28.03 -12.24 6.12
C ASP A 160 -27.22 -12.44 4.84
N VAL A 161 -26.15 -11.66 4.65
CA VAL A 161 -25.27 -11.80 3.48
C VAL A 161 -24.43 -13.08 3.60
N PRO A 162 -24.46 -13.97 2.59
CA PRO A 162 -23.69 -15.21 2.61
C PRO A 162 -22.18 -14.99 2.74
N SER A 163 -21.51 -15.79 3.58
CA SER A 163 -20.07 -15.69 3.84
C SER A 163 -19.16 -15.88 2.61
N CYS A 164 -19.69 -16.39 1.48
CA CYS A 164 -18.91 -16.46 0.23
C CYS A 164 -18.67 -15.10 -0.39
N CYS A 165 -19.48 -14.11 -0.02
CA CYS A 165 -19.87 -13.04 -0.91
C CYS A 165 -19.99 -11.72 -0.13
N PRO A 166 -18.88 -11.17 0.40
CA PRO A 166 -18.89 -9.85 1.02
C PRO A 166 -19.38 -8.80 0.02
N ASP A 167 -20.32 -7.97 0.45
CA ASP A 167 -21.05 -6.99 -0.37
C ASP A 167 -20.68 -5.53 -0.05
N VAL A 168 -19.84 -5.32 0.98
CA VAL A 168 -19.30 -4.01 1.33
C VAL A 168 -17.83 -3.94 0.97
N LYS A 169 -17.43 -2.82 0.37
CA LYS A 169 -16.03 -2.47 0.11
C LYS A 169 -15.72 -1.10 0.70
N GLU A 170 -14.72 -1.04 1.57
CA GLU A 170 -14.29 0.19 2.23
C GLU A 170 -12.78 0.40 2.08
N GLN A 171 -12.38 1.65 1.90
CA GLN A 171 -10.98 2.04 2.06
C GLN A 171 -10.76 2.55 3.49
N ALA A 172 -9.77 2.01 4.18
CA ALA A 172 -9.43 2.39 5.54
C ALA A 172 -8.00 2.92 5.60
N LYS A 173 -7.80 3.93 6.45
CA LYS A 173 -6.52 4.52 6.82
C LYS A 173 -6.41 4.58 8.34
N TRP A 174 -5.32 4.06 8.89
CA TRP A 174 -4.99 4.19 10.31
C TRP A 174 -3.74 5.05 10.46
N GLN A 175 -3.78 5.98 11.42
CA GLN A 175 -2.65 6.82 11.78
C GLN A 175 -2.52 6.86 13.30
N TRP A 176 -1.27 6.84 13.77
CA TRP A 176 -1.00 7.03 15.19
C TRP A 176 -1.34 8.46 15.61
N LYS A 177 -2.12 8.59 16.68
CA LYS A 177 -2.43 9.85 17.34
C LYS A 177 -2.54 9.61 18.84
N ASN A 178 -1.72 10.30 19.61
CA ASN A 178 -1.80 10.35 21.08
C ASN A 178 -1.88 8.96 21.75
N GLY A 179 -1.03 8.01 21.35
CA GLY A 179 -1.00 6.69 22.01
C GLY A 179 -1.89 5.62 21.39
N THR A 180 -2.60 5.91 20.29
CA THR A 180 -3.47 4.93 19.64
C THR A 180 -3.57 5.14 18.13
N PHE A 181 -3.93 4.08 17.39
CA PHE A 181 -4.22 4.17 15.97
C PHE A 181 -5.67 4.57 15.74
N ILE A 182 -5.88 5.71 15.07
CA ILE A 182 -7.20 6.21 14.71
C ILE A 182 -7.52 5.80 13.27
N ARG A 183 -8.62 5.06 13.09
CA ARG A 183 -9.16 4.72 11.77
C ARG A 183 -9.91 5.90 11.15
N SER A 184 -9.74 6.08 9.86
CA SER A 184 -10.40 7.08 9.02
C SER A 184 -10.57 6.53 7.60
N THR A 185 -11.40 7.18 6.79
CA THR A 185 -11.43 6.94 5.34
C THR A 185 -10.37 7.81 4.68
N PRO A 186 -9.54 7.30 3.75
CA PRO A 186 -8.64 8.14 2.97
C PRO A 186 -9.40 9.29 2.27
N SER A 187 -8.81 10.48 2.23
CA SER A 187 -9.37 11.61 1.50
C SER A 187 -9.21 11.39 -0.02
N GLY A 188 -10.28 10.92 -0.66
CA GLY A 188 -10.44 10.80 -2.12
C GLY A 188 -11.18 9.50 -2.50
N ALA A 189 -12.33 9.48 -3.16
CA ALA A 189 -13.20 10.49 -3.72
C ALA A 189 -14.58 10.36 -3.06
N GLN A 190 -15.16 11.47 -2.63
CA GLN A 190 -16.61 11.54 -2.49
C GLN A 190 -17.16 11.30 -3.89
N ASN A 191 -17.93 10.23 -4.07
CA ASN A 191 -18.62 10.00 -5.34
C ASN A 191 -19.46 11.25 -5.65
N ALA A 192 -19.13 11.91 -6.76
CA ALA A 192 -20.05 12.81 -7.46
C ALA A 192 -21.11 11.96 -8.19
#